data_AF-A0A8D9UG61-F1
#
_entry.id   AF-A0A8D9UG61-F1
#
_cell.length_a   1.000
_cell.length_b   1.000
_cell.length_c   1.000
_cell.angle_alpha   90.00
_cell.angle_beta   90.00
_cell.angle_gamma   90.00
#
_symmetry.space_group_name_H-M   'P 1'
#
loop_
_entity.id
_entity.type
_entity.pdbx_description
1 polymer ?
#
loop_
_entity_poly.entity_id
_entity_poly.type
_entity_poly.pdbx_seq_one_letter_code
_entity_poly.pdbx_strand_id
1 'polypeptide(L)'
;MIQYSVGMSLGPSSSVESGVAVREIATGKLIYVDKLFSMSDVQLFFDNYSSIQNSVFCISLPWDNTMMEGKWRVLSKPYQLIHENEDRFLNRDNWMQRFAPRGSELFMKLKEEGADISRFEVYLTRQKFNLYSNFKERSSADCKFLQSALKYEYNFDSLPANMMPVAQLEAIVGCLLGEEKLKNNTGKIFEFRGLDVINL
;
A
#
# COMPACT_ATOMS: atom_id res chain seq x y z
N MET A 1 1.05 16.33 17.40
CA MET A 1 0.61 14.98 17.82
C MET A 1 -0.15 14.40 16.65
N ILE A 2 0.19 13.20 16.18
CA ILE A 2 -0.46 12.61 15.01
C ILE A 2 -1.88 12.20 15.40
N GLN A 3 -2.86 12.63 14.59
CA GLN A 3 -4.29 12.45 14.82
C GLN A 3 -4.93 11.49 13.82
N TYR A 4 -4.35 11.37 12.63
CA TYR A 4 -4.89 10.56 11.54
C TYR A 4 -3.88 9.54 11.03
N SER A 5 -4.40 8.36 10.67
CA SER A 5 -3.68 7.36 9.89
C SER A 5 -4.27 7.33 8.49
N VAL A 6 -3.42 7.54 7.48
CA VAL A 6 -3.81 7.59 6.08
C VAL A 6 -3.14 6.45 5.34
N GLY A 7 -3.96 5.57 4.79
CA GLY A 7 -3.52 4.48 3.94
C GLY A 7 -3.84 4.80 2.48
N MET A 8 -2.94 4.44 1.59
CA MET A 8 -3.18 4.59 0.15
C MET A 8 -2.68 3.36 -0.59
N SER A 9 -3.56 2.72 -1.38
CA SER A 9 -3.15 1.65 -2.29
C SER A 9 -3.02 2.18 -3.71
N LEU A 10 -1.84 2.04 -4.32
CA LEU A 10 -1.58 2.50 -5.68
C LEU A 10 -1.83 1.39 -6.70
N GLY A 11 -2.56 1.75 -7.75
CA GLY A 11 -2.67 0.94 -8.96
C GLY A 11 -1.34 0.94 -9.76
N PRO A 12 -0.99 -0.15 -10.46
CA PRO A 12 0.22 -0.23 -11.27
C PRO A 12 0.20 0.69 -12.51
N SER A 13 -0.98 1.03 -13.01
CA SER A 13 -1.17 1.91 -14.19
C SER A 13 -2.37 2.82 -14.00
N SER A 14 -2.47 3.90 -14.76
CA SER A 14 -3.60 4.86 -14.67
C SER A 14 -4.96 4.24 -15.00
N SER A 15 -4.97 3.09 -15.67
CA SER A 15 -6.18 2.30 -15.95
C SER A 15 -6.64 1.43 -14.77
N VAL A 16 -5.82 1.27 -13.74
CA VAL A 16 -6.13 0.52 -12.52
C VAL A 16 -6.32 1.51 -11.38
N GLU A 17 -7.47 1.39 -10.71
CA GLU A 17 -7.83 2.26 -9.59
C GLU A 17 -6.79 2.19 -8.45
N SER A 18 -6.55 3.34 -7.86
CA SER A 18 -5.88 3.52 -6.58
C SER A 18 -6.96 3.84 -5.53
N GLY A 19 -6.67 3.55 -4.27
CA GLY A 19 -7.59 3.83 -3.16
C GLY A 19 -6.89 4.65 -2.09
N VAL A 20 -7.64 5.51 -1.43
CA VAL A 20 -7.21 6.22 -0.24
C VAL A 20 -8.20 5.99 0.89
N ALA A 21 -7.69 5.86 2.10
CA ALA A 21 -8.48 5.74 3.31
C ALA A 21 -7.86 6.63 4.39
N VAL A 22 -8.70 7.31 5.15
CA VAL A 22 -8.32 8.16 6.29
C VAL A 22 -9.05 7.67 7.52
N ARG A 23 -8.29 7.39 8.57
CA ARG A 23 -8.79 6.90 9.85
C ARG A 23 -8.38 7.84 10.96
N GLU A 24 -9.32 8.15 11.85
CA GLU A 24 -9.01 8.86 13.09
C GLU A 24 -8.43 7.89 14.12
N ILE A 25 -7.29 8.24 14.71
CA ILE A 25 -6.61 7.35 15.67
C ILE A 25 -7.38 7.29 16.99
N ALA A 26 -7.89 8.42 17.46
CA ALA A 26 -8.55 8.51 18.77
C ALA A 26 -9.84 7.68 18.83
N THR A 27 -10.64 7.68 17.76
CA THR A 27 -11.92 6.94 17.71
C THR A 27 -11.80 5.60 17.00
N GLY A 28 -10.71 5.36 16.25
CA GLY A 28 -10.53 4.19 15.42
C GLY A 28 -11.47 4.15 14.20
N LYS A 29 -12.24 5.21 13.92
CA LYS A 29 -13.24 5.24 12.84
C LYS A 29 -12.64 5.68 11.51
N LEU A 30 -13.14 5.11 10.42
CA LEU A 30 -12.87 5.59 9.06
C LEU A 30 -13.65 6.88 8.81
N ILE A 31 -12.94 7.95 8.46
CA ILE A 31 -13.53 9.27 8.15
C ILE A 31 -13.80 9.39 6.66
N TYR A 32 -12.87 8.90 5.83
CA TYR A 32 -12.91 9.09 4.39
C TYR A 32 -12.32 7.87 3.69
N VAL A 33 -12.98 7.41 2.62
CA VAL A 33 -12.50 6.34 1.75
C VAL A 33 -12.92 6.67 0.32
N ASP A 34 -11.97 6.72 -0.61
CA ASP A 34 -12.24 7.11 -1.99
C ASP A 34 -11.32 6.43 -3.00
N LYS A 35 -11.68 6.53 -4.28
CA LYS A 35 -10.94 6.00 -5.42
C LYS A 35 -10.28 7.12 -6.20
N LEU A 36 -9.05 6.87 -6.62
CA LEU A 36 -8.22 7.79 -7.39
C LEU A 36 -7.75 7.03 -8.64
N PHE A 37 -7.94 7.60 -9.83
CA PHE A 37 -7.60 6.90 -11.08
C PHE A 37 -6.24 7.37 -11.61
N SER A 38 -6.02 8.67 -11.60
CA SER A 38 -4.82 9.32 -12.10
C SER A 38 -3.86 9.74 -10.98
N MET A 39 -2.59 9.97 -11.31
CA MET A 39 -1.66 10.59 -10.35
C MET A 39 -1.99 12.06 -10.08
N SER A 40 -2.67 12.73 -11.01
CA SER A 40 -3.20 14.08 -10.79
C SER A 40 -4.26 14.09 -9.69
N ASP A 41 -5.08 13.03 -9.59
CA ASP A 41 -6.08 12.90 -8.51
C ASP A 41 -5.39 12.69 -7.16
N VAL A 42 -4.30 11.89 -7.14
CA VAL A 42 -3.49 11.70 -5.94
C VAL A 42 -2.86 13.01 -5.51
N GLN A 43 -2.29 13.77 -6.45
CA GLN A 43 -1.73 15.09 -6.15
C GLN A 43 -2.81 16.04 -5.62
N LEU A 44 -3.97 16.09 -6.26
CA LEU A 44 -5.11 16.90 -5.82
C LEU A 44 -5.58 16.51 -4.41
N PHE A 45 -5.55 15.21 -4.06
CA PHE A 45 -5.85 14.77 -2.71
C PHE A 45 -4.86 15.38 -1.70
N PHE A 46 -3.55 15.30 -1.96
CA PHE A 46 -2.55 15.88 -1.06
C PHE A 46 -2.63 17.41 -1.01
N ASP A 47 -2.80 18.08 -2.14
CA ASP A 47 -2.91 19.55 -2.20
C ASP A 47 -4.10 20.08 -1.38
N ASN A 48 -5.19 19.32 -1.28
CA ASN A 48 -6.38 19.68 -0.51
C ASN A 48 -6.41 19.10 0.91
N TYR A 49 -5.47 18.22 1.27
CA TYR A 49 -5.47 17.60 2.59
C TYR A 49 -4.81 18.53 3.62
N SER A 50 -5.61 19.21 4.43
CA SER A 50 -5.10 20.21 5.39
C SER A 50 -4.24 19.63 6.52
N SER A 51 -4.34 18.33 6.78
CA SER A 51 -3.79 17.67 7.97
C SER A 51 -2.54 16.84 7.70
N ILE A 52 -1.77 17.14 6.65
CA ILE A 52 -0.56 16.37 6.25
C ILE A 52 0.39 16.16 7.43
N GLN A 53 0.77 17.23 8.13
CA GLN A 53 1.74 17.14 9.24
C GLN A 53 1.21 16.41 10.47
N ASN A 54 -0.12 16.33 10.61
CA ASN A 54 -0.78 15.63 11.72
C ASN A 54 -1.15 14.18 11.36
N SER A 55 -0.63 13.66 10.25
CA SER A 55 -1.01 12.36 9.70
C SER A 55 0.20 11.48 9.45
N VAL A 56 0.04 10.19 9.71
CA VAL A 56 0.97 9.16 9.27
C VAL A 56 0.47 8.56 7.96
N PHE A 57 1.32 8.53 6.94
CA PHE A 57 0.96 8.00 5.63
C PHE A 57 1.65 6.66 5.39
N CYS A 58 0.85 5.64 5.09
CA CYS A 58 1.32 4.34 4.61
C CYS A 58 0.82 4.14 3.17
N ILE A 59 1.75 4.14 2.22
CA ILE A 59 1.43 4.10 0.79
C ILE A 59 1.96 2.81 0.18
N SER A 60 1.09 2.05 -0.50
CA SER A 60 1.48 0.76 -1.06
C SER A 60 2.43 0.90 -2.25
N LEU A 61 3.29 -0.10 -2.43
CA LEU A 61 4.12 -0.26 -3.62
C LEU A 61 3.30 -0.88 -4.75
N PRO A 62 3.07 -0.17 -5.86
CA PRO A 62 2.43 -0.76 -7.02
C PRO A 62 3.38 -1.73 -7.71
N TRP A 63 2.89 -2.89 -8.13
CA TRP A 63 3.66 -3.84 -8.92
C TRP A 63 4.00 -3.28 -10.30
N ASP A 64 5.18 -3.61 -10.82
CA ASP A 64 5.55 -3.26 -12.19
C ASP A 64 4.95 -4.28 -13.18
N ASN A 65 4.01 -3.82 -14.01
CA ASN A 65 3.37 -4.64 -15.02
C ASN A 65 4.25 -4.87 -16.26
N THR A 66 5.39 -4.20 -16.41
CA THR A 66 6.31 -4.43 -17.54
C THR A 66 6.95 -5.83 -17.50
N MET A 67 7.00 -6.48 -16.32
CA MET A 67 7.44 -7.87 -16.19
C MET A 67 6.43 -8.92 -16.73
N MET A 68 5.27 -8.51 -17.26
CA MET A 68 4.11 -9.39 -17.51
C MET A 68 4.14 -10.25 -18.78
N GLU A 69 5.29 -10.56 -19.38
CA GLU A 69 5.37 -11.66 -20.36
C GLU A 69 5.41 -13.03 -19.65
N GLY A 70 4.23 -13.48 -19.21
CA GLY A 70 3.71 -14.86 -19.17
C GLY A 70 4.47 -15.99 -18.45
N LYS A 71 5.78 -16.15 -18.62
CA LYS A 71 6.59 -17.24 -18.04
C LYS A 71 7.43 -16.80 -16.85
N TRP A 72 7.94 -15.56 -16.89
CA TRP A 72 8.83 -15.02 -15.85
C TRP A 72 8.09 -14.76 -14.52
N ARG A 73 6.77 -14.54 -14.57
CA ARG A 73 5.89 -14.37 -13.40
C ARG A 73 5.86 -15.57 -12.45
N VAL A 74 6.02 -16.79 -12.97
CA VAL A 74 6.01 -18.02 -12.15
C VAL A 74 7.38 -18.25 -11.51
N LEU A 75 8.45 -17.86 -12.21
CA LEU A 75 9.84 -18.01 -11.78
C LEU A 75 10.31 -16.88 -10.85
N SER A 76 9.65 -15.73 -10.84
CA SER A 76 9.97 -14.60 -9.95
C SER A 76 9.38 -14.74 -8.54
N LYS A 77 8.58 -15.79 -8.28
CA LYS A 77 8.25 -16.20 -6.92
C LYS A 77 9.54 -16.57 -6.17
N PRO A 78 9.62 -16.35 -4.85
CA PRO A 78 10.87 -16.21 -4.10
C PRO A 78 11.53 -17.57 -3.84
N TYR A 79 12.03 -18.23 -4.89
CA TYR A 79 12.82 -19.45 -4.75
C TYR A 79 14.32 -19.20 -4.88
N GLN A 80 14.76 -17.98 -5.23
CA GLN A 80 16.19 -17.69 -5.35
C GLN A 80 16.58 -16.36 -4.71
N LEU A 81 17.63 -16.46 -3.89
CA LEU A 81 18.47 -15.39 -3.35
C LEU A 81 19.17 -14.66 -4.52
N ILE A 82 18.43 -13.84 -5.26
CA ILE A 82 19.00 -13.02 -6.35
C ILE A 82 19.96 -11.95 -5.77
N HIS A 83 19.82 -11.62 -4.48
CA HIS A 83 20.65 -10.65 -3.77
C HIS A 83 22.04 -11.15 -3.36
N GLU A 84 22.35 -12.45 -3.45
CA GLU A 84 23.69 -12.95 -3.09
C GLU A 84 24.75 -12.71 -4.18
N ASN A 85 24.34 -12.28 -5.38
CA ASN A 85 25.23 -12.08 -6.53
C ASN A 85 24.90 -10.81 -7.33
N GLU A 86 24.61 -9.69 -6.65
CA GLU A 86 24.27 -8.41 -7.30
C GLU A 86 25.34 -7.97 -8.33
N ASP A 87 26.62 -8.21 -8.04
CA ASP A 87 27.74 -7.83 -8.93
C ASP A 87 27.89 -8.73 -10.17
N ARG A 88 27.31 -9.94 -10.16
CA ARG A 88 27.47 -10.91 -11.25
C ARG A 88 26.30 -10.91 -12.23
N PHE A 89 25.19 -10.26 -11.88
CA PHE A 89 23.96 -10.27 -12.67
C PHE A 89 23.72 -8.89 -13.28
N LEU A 90 23.96 -8.77 -14.59
CA LEU A 90 23.71 -7.52 -15.31
C LEU A 90 22.21 -7.21 -15.32
N ASN A 91 21.82 -6.12 -14.65
CA ASN A 91 20.45 -5.61 -14.63
C ASN A 91 20.03 -5.01 -16.01
N ARG A 92 19.98 -5.81 -17.08
CA ARG A 92 19.55 -5.33 -18.40
C ARG A 92 18.07 -4.92 -18.35
N ASP A 93 17.76 -3.69 -18.77
CA ASP A 93 16.39 -3.16 -18.85
C ASP A 93 15.60 -3.21 -17.52
N ASN A 94 16.30 -3.16 -16.38
CA ASN A 94 15.70 -3.04 -15.06
C ASN A 94 14.73 -4.18 -14.66
N TRP A 95 14.87 -5.36 -15.28
CA TRP A 95 14.14 -6.60 -15.01
C TRP A 95 14.14 -7.08 -13.55
N MET A 96 15.08 -6.63 -12.72
CA MET A 96 15.06 -6.94 -11.29
C MET A 96 14.07 -6.06 -10.49
N GLN A 97 13.56 -4.98 -11.09
CA GLN A 97 12.65 -4.05 -10.41
C GLN A 97 11.20 -4.59 -10.42
N ARG A 98 10.73 -5.01 -9.25
CA ARG A 98 9.38 -5.57 -9.05
C ARG A 98 8.27 -4.53 -8.90
N PHE A 99 8.64 -3.31 -8.54
CA PHE A 99 7.70 -2.25 -8.20
C PHE A 99 7.82 -1.07 -9.16
N ALA A 100 6.68 -0.54 -9.58
CA ALA A 100 6.63 0.64 -10.42
C ALA A 100 7.05 1.89 -9.61
N PRO A 101 7.80 2.83 -10.20
CA PRO A 101 8.20 4.08 -9.55
C PRO A 101 7.05 5.11 -9.44
N ARG A 102 5.80 4.68 -9.62
CA ARG A 102 4.62 5.56 -9.70
C ARG A 102 4.45 6.35 -8.39
N GLY A 103 4.44 7.68 -8.52
CA GLY A 103 4.26 8.62 -7.41
C GLY A 103 5.49 8.80 -6.51
N SER A 104 6.61 8.11 -6.77
CA SER A 104 7.80 8.20 -5.91
C SER A 104 8.32 9.63 -5.78
N GLU A 105 8.33 10.42 -6.85
CA GLU A 105 8.77 11.83 -6.81
C GLU A 105 7.86 12.69 -5.92
N LEU A 106 6.54 12.53 -6.04
CA LEU A 106 5.56 13.25 -5.23
C LEU A 106 5.73 12.93 -3.74
N PHE A 107 5.87 11.65 -3.41
CA PHE A 107 5.99 11.22 -2.01
C PHE A 107 7.35 11.60 -1.40
N MET A 108 8.41 11.62 -2.19
CA MET A 108 9.71 12.15 -1.75
C MET A 108 9.62 13.63 -1.43
N LYS A 109 9.02 14.43 -2.33
CA LYS A 109 8.79 15.85 -2.08
C LYS A 109 7.98 16.10 -0.81
N LEU A 110 6.89 15.37 -0.61
CA LEU A 110 6.07 15.49 0.60
C LEU A 110 6.83 15.12 1.87
N LYS A 111 7.72 14.11 1.80
CA LYS A 111 8.60 13.73 2.93
C LYS A 111 9.61 14.84 3.23
N GLU A 112 10.19 15.46 2.21
CA GLU A 112 11.09 16.62 2.36
C GLU A 112 10.38 17.84 2.95
N GLU A 113 9.10 18.02 2.65
CA GLU A 113 8.22 19.04 3.26
C GLU A 113 7.82 18.71 4.72
N GLY A 114 8.25 17.56 5.25
CA GLY A 114 8.07 17.16 6.64
C GLY A 114 6.87 16.23 6.90
N ALA A 115 6.25 15.66 5.87
CA ALA A 115 5.21 14.65 6.03
C ALA A 115 5.80 13.29 6.46
N ASP A 116 5.13 12.60 7.39
CA ASP A 116 5.55 11.26 7.81
C ASP A 116 5.04 10.19 6.84
N ILE A 117 5.83 9.90 5.80
CA ILE A 117 5.48 8.96 4.74
C ILE A 117 6.35 7.70 4.81
N SER A 118 5.69 6.55 4.81
CA SER A 118 6.32 5.24 4.66
C SER A 118 5.61 4.41 3.58
N ARG A 119 6.36 3.50 2.98
CA ARG A 119 5.87 2.57 1.95
C ARG A 119 5.58 1.21 2.55
N PHE A 120 4.71 0.43 1.94
CA PHE A 120 4.49 -0.96 2.33
C PHE A 120 4.15 -1.85 1.14
N GLU A 121 4.31 -3.15 1.31
CA GLU A 121 3.98 -4.15 0.31
C GLU A 121 2.70 -4.88 0.74
N VAL A 122 1.66 -4.80 -0.10
CA VAL A 122 0.29 -5.20 0.28
C VAL A 122 0.23 -6.67 0.69
N TYR A 123 0.90 -7.55 -0.06
CA TYR A 123 0.82 -8.99 0.16
C TYR A 123 1.43 -9.38 1.51
N LEU A 124 2.66 -8.94 1.78
CA LEU A 124 3.39 -9.19 3.03
C LEU A 124 2.67 -8.59 4.23
N THR A 125 2.13 -7.38 4.11
CA THR A 125 1.37 -6.75 5.18
C THR A 125 0.07 -7.48 5.46
N ARG A 126 -0.69 -7.87 4.42
CA ARG A 126 -1.89 -8.70 4.59
C ARG A 126 -1.57 -10.03 5.27
N GLN A 127 -0.45 -10.67 4.94
CA GLN A 127 -0.03 -11.90 5.62
C GLN A 127 0.25 -11.68 7.11
N LYS A 128 0.97 -10.61 7.48
CA LYS A 128 1.27 -10.30 8.88
C LYS A 128 0.02 -10.00 9.71
N PHE A 129 -0.99 -9.39 9.12
CA PHE A 129 -2.29 -9.14 9.74
C PHE A 129 -3.26 -10.33 9.69
N ASN A 130 -2.84 -11.49 9.18
CA ASN A 130 -3.72 -12.64 8.90
C ASN A 130 -4.92 -12.33 7.98
N LEU A 131 -4.81 -11.28 7.15
CA LEU A 131 -5.80 -10.84 6.15
C LEU A 131 -5.58 -11.50 4.77
N TYR A 132 -4.97 -12.68 4.76
CA TYR A 132 -4.67 -13.46 3.56
C TYR A 132 -5.71 -14.57 3.38
N SER A 133 -6.24 -14.69 2.16
CA SER A 133 -7.21 -15.73 1.81
C SER A 133 -6.60 -16.81 0.92
N ASN A 134 -7.25 -17.96 0.84
CA ASN A 134 -6.87 -19.03 -0.10
C ASN A 134 -7.36 -18.75 -1.53
N PHE A 135 -8.03 -17.62 -1.78
CA PHE A 135 -8.53 -17.25 -3.09
C PHE A 135 -7.43 -16.57 -3.91
N LYS A 136 -7.64 -16.52 -5.23
CA LYS A 136 -6.79 -15.73 -6.12
C LYS A 136 -6.82 -14.27 -5.67
N GLU A 137 -5.64 -13.68 -5.50
CA GLU A 137 -5.47 -12.28 -5.09
C GLU A 137 -6.28 -11.33 -5.99
N ARG A 138 -6.97 -10.36 -5.37
CA ARG A 138 -7.88 -9.40 -6.03
C ARG A 138 -9.04 -10.04 -6.80
N SER A 139 -9.35 -11.32 -6.58
CA SER A 139 -10.62 -11.90 -7.03
C SER A 139 -11.79 -11.37 -6.20
N SER A 140 -13.01 -11.48 -6.72
CA SER A 140 -14.23 -11.09 -5.99
C SER A 140 -14.37 -11.83 -4.65
N ALA A 141 -13.95 -13.10 -4.59
CA ALA A 141 -13.93 -13.89 -3.35
C ALA A 141 -12.89 -13.36 -2.34
N ASP A 142 -11.67 -13.03 -2.80
CA ASP A 142 -10.63 -12.43 -1.97
C ASP A 142 -11.06 -11.06 -1.42
N CYS A 143 -11.69 -10.22 -2.26
CA CYS A 143 -12.18 -8.90 -1.85
C CYS A 143 -13.29 -9.02 -0.79
N LYS A 144 -14.23 -9.96 -0.99
CA LYS A 144 -15.31 -10.19 -0.02
C LYS A 144 -14.77 -10.72 1.32
N PHE A 145 -13.78 -11.61 1.26
CA PHE A 145 -13.08 -12.09 2.45
C PHE A 145 -12.40 -10.94 3.19
N LEU A 146 -11.59 -10.15 2.49
CA LEU A 146 -10.85 -9.02 3.08
C LEU A 146 -11.80 -8.01 3.71
N GLN A 147 -12.89 -7.64 3.02
CA GLN A 147 -13.90 -6.72 3.56
C GLN A 147 -14.58 -7.28 4.81
N SER A 148 -14.87 -8.59 4.84
CA SER A 148 -15.50 -9.24 5.98
C SER A 148 -14.54 -9.33 7.17
N ALA A 149 -13.27 -9.69 6.93
CA ALA A 149 -12.23 -9.71 7.95
C ALA A 149 -12.00 -8.31 8.54
N LEU A 150 -11.89 -7.27 7.70
CA LEU A 150 -11.79 -5.88 8.18
C LEU A 150 -13.02 -5.48 9.01
N LYS A 151 -14.22 -5.84 8.57
CA LYS A 151 -15.46 -5.50 9.29
C LYS A 151 -15.53 -6.19 10.66
N TYR A 152 -15.33 -7.51 10.71
CA TYR A 152 -15.62 -8.30 11.91
C TYR A 152 -14.42 -8.51 12.82
N GLU A 153 -13.19 -8.59 12.30
CA GLU A 153 -11.99 -8.81 13.11
C GLU A 153 -11.33 -7.50 13.55
N TYR A 154 -11.42 -6.46 12.70
CA TYR A 154 -10.81 -5.14 12.95
C TYR A 154 -11.84 -4.05 13.29
N ASN A 155 -13.11 -4.42 13.55
CA ASN A 155 -14.20 -3.54 14.00
C ASN A 155 -14.49 -2.35 13.08
N PHE A 156 -14.30 -2.51 11.77
CA PHE A 156 -14.73 -1.50 10.78
C PHE A 156 -16.22 -1.66 10.45
N ASP A 157 -17.09 -1.47 11.45
CA ASP A 157 -18.53 -1.71 11.36
C ASP A 157 -19.24 -0.86 10.30
N SER A 158 -18.69 0.32 10.01
CA SER A 158 -19.21 1.26 9.01
C SER A 158 -19.01 0.80 7.57
N LEU A 159 -18.27 -0.30 7.33
CA LEU A 159 -18.11 -0.83 5.99
C LEU A 159 -19.45 -1.33 5.43
N PRO A 160 -19.79 -0.96 4.18
CA PRO A 160 -21.04 -1.35 3.55
C PRO A 160 -21.12 -2.87 3.39
N ALA A 161 -22.34 -3.41 3.24
CA ALA A 161 -22.53 -4.82 2.89
C ALA A 161 -22.20 -5.12 1.42
N ASN A 162 -22.30 -4.10 0.56
CA ASN A 162 -21.93 -4.20 -0.85
C ASN A 162 -20.41 -4.27 -1.01
N MET A 163 -19.96 -4.99 -2.04
CA MET A 163 -18.55 -5.20 -2.30
C MET A 163 -17.84 -3.87 -2.60
N MET A 164 -16.81 -3.57 -1.82
CA MET A 164 -15.95 -2.42 -2.07
C MET A 164 -14.84 -2.75 -3.08
N PRO A 165 -14.42 -1.74 -3.87
CA PRO A 165 -13.16 -1.74 -4.60
C PRO A 165 -11.97 -2.25 -3.78
N VAL A 166 -11.17 -3.13 -4.37
CA VAL A 166 -10.03 -3.74 -3.66
C VAL A 166 -8.99 -2.71 -3.24
N ALA A 167 -8.77 -1.68 -4.07
CA ALA A 167 -7.81 -0.63 -3.75
C ALA A 167 -8.20 0.16 -2.49
N GLN A 168 -9.49 0.34 -2.23
CA GLN A 168 -9.98 0.96 -1.00
C GLN A 168 -9.78 0.05 0.21
N LEU A 169 -10.03 -1.25 0.07
CA LEU A 169 -9.79 -2.22 1.14
C LEU A 169 -8.29 -2.33 1.50
N GLU A 170 -7.42 -2.36 0.49
CA GLU A 170 -5.96 -2.34 0.67
C GLU A 170 -5.48 -1.02 1.29
N ALA A 171 -6.13 0.11 0.97
CA ALA A 171 -5.87 1.39 1.63
C ALA A 171 -6.22 1.34 3.12
N ILE A 172 -7.33 0.69 3.51
CA ILE A 172 -7.67 0.48 4.93
C ILE A 172 -6.60 -0.36 5.65
N VAL A 173 -6.03 -1.38 4.98
CA VAL A 173 -4.88 -2.12 5.52
C VAL A 173 -3.67 -1.21 5.74
N GLY A 174 -3.44 -0.25 4.84
CA GLY A 174 -2.45 0.81 5.05
C GLY A 174 -2.71 1.65 6.31
N CYS A 175 -3.98 1.98 6.61
CA CYS A 175 -4.33 2.69 7.84
C CYS A 175 -4.01 1.87 9.10
N LEU A 176 -4.25 0.54 9.06
CA LEU A 176 -3.90 -0.36 10.16
C LEU A 176 -2.39 -0.39 10.40
N LEU A 177 -1.60 -0.48 9.31
CA LEU A 177 -0.15 -0.44 9.41
C LEU A 177 0.36 0.91 9.97
N GLY A 178 -0.25 2.02 9.57
CA GLY A 178 0.08 3.34 10.11
C GLY A 178 -0.19 3.44 11.61
N GLU A 179 -1.26 2.81 12.12
CA GLU A 179 -1.52 2.75 13.56
C GLU A 179 -0.45 1.93 14.30
N GLU A 180 -0.06 0.78 13.75
CA GLU A 180 1.00 -0.05 14.32
C GLU A 180 2.37 0.63 14.28
N LYS A 181 2.62 1.45 13.24
CA LYS A 181 3.82 2.29 13.18
C LYS A 181 3.87 3.29 14.33
N LEU A 182 2.74 3.94 14.66
CA LEU A 182 2.68 4.88 15.79
C LEU A 182 2.88 4.20 17.14
N LYS A 183 2.54 2.91 17.25
CA LYS A 183 2.84 2.07 18.42
C LYS A 183 4.28 1.55 18.44
N ASN A 184 5.10 1.85 17.41
CA ASN A 184 6.45 1.33 17.18
C ASN A 184 6.52 -0.20 16.97
N ASN A 185 5.46 -0.79 16.40
CA ASN A 185 5.40 -2.23 16.12
C ASN A 185 5.84 -2.59 14.68
N THR A 186 6.44 -1.64 13.94
CA THR A 186 6.85 -1.85 12.54
C THR A 186 8.35 -1.75 12.36
N GLY A 187 8.91 -2.55 11.46
CA GLY A 187 10.32 -2.52 11.05
C GLY A 187 10.52 -2.19 9.57
N LYS A 188 11.68 -1.62 9.23
CA LYS A 188 12.11 -1.42 7.83
C LYS A 188 12.50 -2.77 7.22
N ILE A 189 11.90 -3.12 6.08
CA ILE A 189 12.30 -4.28 5.29
C ILE A 189 13.41 -3.87 4.30
N PHE A 190 13.15 -2.83 3.50
CA PHE A 190 14.08 -2.31 2.51
C PHE A 190 13.77 -0.84 2.20
N GLU A 191 14.55 -0.22 1.34
CA GLU A 191 14.32 1.14 0.87
C GLU A 191 13.95 1.14 -0.61
N PHE A 192 12.94 1.92 -0.98
CA PHE A 192 12.52 2.08 -2.37
C PHE A 192 12.46 3.55 -2.73
N ARG A 193 13.37 3.99 -3.62
CA ARG A 193 13.42 5.36 -4.16
C ARG A 193 13.43 6.43 -3.05
N GLY A 194 14.23 6.24 -2.00
CA GLY A 194 14.40 7.18 -0.88
C GLY A 194 13.33 7.08 0.24
N LEU A 195 12.37 6.17 0.09
CA LEU A 195 11.34 5.91 1.10
C LEU A 195 11.51 4.54 1.73
N ASP A 196 11.37 4.49 3.05
CA ASP A 196 11.43 3.24 3.79
C ASP A 196 10.18 2.41 3.51
N VAL A 197 10.40 1.14 3.19
CA VAL A 197 9.35 0.13 3.08
C VAL A 197 9.27 -0.59 4.40
N ILE A 198 8.14 -0.43 5.08
CA ILE A 198 7.90 -0.95 6.43
C ILE A 198 6.89 -2.09 6.41
N ASN A 199 6.94 -2.91 7.46
CA ASN A 199 5.93 -3.91 7.76
C ASN A 199 5.91 -4.18 9.27
N LEU A 200 4.90 -4.93 9.75
CA LEU A 200 4.86 -5.53 11.08
C LEU A 200 6.00 -6.55 11.31
#